data_AF-A0A158E3D7-F1
#
_entry.id   AF-A0A158E3D7-F1
#
_cell.length_a   1.000
_cell.length_b   1.000
_cell.length_c   1.000
_cell.angle_alpha   90.00
_cell.angle_beta   90.00
_cell.angle_gamma   90.00
#
_symmetry.space_group_name_H-M   'P 1'
#
loop_
_entity.id
_entity.type
_entity.pdbx_description
1 polymer ?
#
loop_
_entity_poly.entity_id
_entity_poly.type
_entity_poly.pdbx_seq_one_letter_code
_entity_poly.pdbx_strand_id
1 'polypeptide(L)'
;MSSHVRQPDASSLPPRSDGLLREPAFPILTLDESRLTPALGYVFRKGWLYPHESLISILWKFETANALSGVVVARLMGLEVDPYQGVAPRRGLVDVGRLQESLCLPAETLRTSLMDPLGHRRYNDVFRYCRRCLAHGYHSVVHQLERLSVCPAHHCVIESRCWRCGREAPYRVNVQLLEGRFYCAYCYASHGGTWTPDNARPMKPKHRSAFTRRYRDSCLV
;
A
#
# COMPACT_ATOMS: atom_id res chain seq x y z
N MET A 1 76.45 -7.39 -31.18
CA MET A 1 75.14 -7.16 -31.81
C MET A 1 74.09 -7.27 -30.72
N SER A 2 73.35 -6.17 -30.49
CA SER A 2 72.06 -6.06 -29.79
C SER A 2 71.94 -6.54 -28.33
N SER A 3 71.24 -5.91 -27.40
CA SER A 3 70.54 -4.62 -27.30
C SER A 3 69.78 -4.63 -25.95
N HIS A 4 69.77 -3.51 -25.22
CA HIS A 4 68.73 -3.08 -24.25
C HIS A 4 68.49 -3.95 -22.97
N VAL A 5 68.12 -3.45 -21.78
CA VAL A 5 67.77 -2.12 -21.22
C VAL A 5 67.81 -2.24 -19.68
N ARG A 6 68.05 -1.10 -19.01
CA ARG A 6 68.01 -0.90 -17.53
C ARG A 6 66.62 -1.15 -16.94
N GLN A 7 66.53 -1.61 -15.68
CA GLN A 7 66.11 -0.77 -14.53
C GLN A 7 66.07 -1.56 -13.19
N PRO A 8 66.23 -0.86 -12.04
CA PRO A 8 66.30 -1.45 -10.70
C PRO A 8 64.94 -1.45 -9.97
N ASP A 9 64.73 -2.46 -9.12
CA ASP A 9 63.64 -2.51 -8.14
C ASP A 9 63.94 -1.60 -6.95
N ALA A 10 63.14 -0.54 -6.79
CA ALA A 10 63.08 0.28 -5.59
C ALA A 10 61.63 0.24 -5.06
N SER A 11 61.32 -0.76 -4.23
CA SER A 11 60.10 -0.78 -3.42
C SER A 11 60.30 0.09 -2.18
N SER A 12 60.07 1.39 -2.33
CA SER A 12 59.89 2.33 -1.23
C SER A 12 58.48 2.91 -1.32
N LEU A 13 57.61 2.47 -0.42
CA LEU A 13 56.25 2.99 -0.26
C LEU A 13 56.30 4.43 0.28
N PRO A 14 55.55 5.39 -0.30
CA PRO A 14 55.42 6.72 0.26
C PRO A 14 54.50 6.73 1.50
N PRO A 15 54.60 7.75 2.38
CA PRO A 15 53.75 7.87 3.56
C PRO A 15 52.29 8.11 3.15
N ARG A 16 51.36 7.49 3.87
CA ARG A 16 49.92 7.76 3.75
C ARG A 16 49.66 9.22 4.13
N SER A 17 49.35 10.03 3.13
CA SER A 17 48.76 11.34 3.34
C SER A 17 47.34 11.16 3.88
N ASP A 18 47.06 11.80 5.00
CA ASP A 18 45.72 11.99 5.56
C ASP A 18 44.92 12.89 4.61
N GLY A 19 44.46 12.31 3.51
CA GLY A 19 43.55 12.94 2.59
C GLY A 19 42.17 12.96 3.23
N LEU A 20 41.79 14.13 3.77
CA LEU A 20 40.38 14.49 3.97
C LEU A 20 39.61 14.00 2.74
N LEU A 21 38.72 13.02 2.94
CA LEU A 21 37.88 12.47 1.89
C LEU A 21 37.08 13.63 1.31
N ARG A 22 37.53 14.11 0.16
CA ARG A 22 36.89 15.16 -0.60
C ARG A 22 35.50 14.66 -0.93
N GLU A 23 34.47 15.35 -0.44
CA GLU A 23 33.07 15.02 -0.76
C GLU A 23 32.94 14.84 -2.28
N PRO A 24 32.26 13.78 -2.75
CA PRO A 24 32.07 13.55 -4.17
C PRO A 24 31.48 14.81 -4.81
N ALA A 25 32.14 15.33 -5.85
CA ALA A 25 31.71 16.49 -6.62
C ALA A 25 30.53 16.16 -7.56
N PHE A 26 29.60 15.34 -7.08
CA PHE A 26 28.33 15.07 -7.73
C PHE A 26 27.25 15.37 -6.70
N PRO A 27 26.19 16.12 -7.06
CA PRO A 27 25.05 16.31 -6.18
C PRO A 27 24.32 14.97 -6.03
N ILE A 28 24.81 14.12 -5.14
CA ILE A 28 23.99 13.04 -4.60
C ILE A 28 22.95 13.76 -3.77
N LEU A 29 21.70 13.74 -4.23
CA LEU A 29 20.56 14.19 -3.45
C LEU A 29 20.54 13.39 -2.15
N THR A 30 21.09 13.95 -1.09
CA THR A 30 20.94 13.40 0.26
C THR A 30 19.51 13.69 0.69
N LEU A 31 18.66 12.66 0.57
CA LEU A 31 17.30 12.72 1.08
C LEU A 31 17.35 12.66 2.60
N ASP A 32 17.05 13.78 3.24
CA ASP A 32 16.80 13.81 4.67
C ASP A 32 15.42 13.19 4.93
N GLU A 33 15.42 11.88 5.22
CA GLU A 33 14.20 11.11 5.50
C GLU A 33 13.39 11.66 6.68
N SER A 34 14.04 12.38 7.61
CA SER A 34 13.39 13.01 8.77
C SER A 34 12.67 14.31 8.41
N ARG A 35 13.07 14.95 7.30
CA ARG A 35 12.46 16.14 6.71
C ARG A 35 11.56 15.85 5.52
N LEU A 36 11.34 14.58 5.20
CA LEU A 36 10.25 14.15 4.31
C LEU A 36 8.87 14.31 4.99
N THR A 37 8.63 15.46 5.59
CA THR A 37 7.29 16.05 5.66
C THR A 37 6.84 16.37 4.23
N PRO A 38 5.59 16.08 3.83
CA PRO A 38 5.13 16.16 2.44
C PRO A 38 4.99 17.61 1.96
N ALA A 39 6.11 18.30 1.76
CA ALA A 39 6.21 19.49 0.91
C ALA A 39 6.52 19.12 -0.55
N LEU A 40 6.89 17.85 -0.81
CA LEU A 40 6.94 17.25 -2.14
C LEU A 40 5.54 16.73 -2.48
N GLY A 41 4.80 17.52 -3.26
CA GLY A 41 3.39 17.28 -3.58
C GLY A 41 3.12 15.88 -4.13
N TYR A 42 2.48 15.04 -3.32
CA TYR A 42 1.91 13.79 -3.80
C TYR A 42 0.57 14.06 -4.49
N VAL A 43 0.23 13.23 -5.47
CA VAL A 43 -1.07 13.28 -6.14
C VAL A 43 -1.99 12.29 -5.46
N PHE A 44 -3.00 12.81 -4.77
CA PHE A 44 -4.10 11.98 -4.29
C PHE A 44 -5.43 12.72 -4.34
N ARG A 45 -6.34 12.23 -5.19
CA ARG A 45 -7.64 12.88 -5.41
C ARG A 45 -8.73 12.12 -4.67
N LYS A 46 -9.46 12.82 -3.80
CA LYS A 46 -10.65 12.27 -3.10
C LYS A 46 -11.68 11.68 -4.08
N GLY A 47 -11.79 12.23 -5.30
CA GLY A 47 -12.68 11.74 -6.36
C GLY A 47 -12.37 10.32 -6.85
N TRP A 48 -11.19 9.76 -6.54
CA TRP A 48 -10.86 8.37 -6.85
C TRP A 48 -11.48 7.38 -5.87
N LEU A 49 -11.95 7.85 -4.71
CA LEU A 49 -12.46 6.98 -3.65
C LEU A 49 -13.94 6.69 -3.81
N TYR A 50 -14.31 5.46 -3.45
CA TYR A 50 -15.70 5.02 -3.43
C TYR A 50 -16.21 4.84 -1.99
N PRO A 51 -17.54 4.76 -1.78
CA PRO A 51 -18.10 4.57 -0.45
C PRO A 51 -17.54 3.33 0.23
N HIS A 52 -17.18 3.46 1.52
CA HIS A 52 -16.71 2.35 2.36
C HIS A 52 -15.52 1.58 1.76
N GLU A 53 -14.69 2.27 0.97
CA GLU A 53 -13.43 1.73 0.47
C GLU A 53 -12.51 1.42 1.66
N SER A 54 -11.92 0.23 1.69
CA SER A 54 -11.01 -0.19 2.76
C SER A 54 -9.72 0.63 2.75
N LEU A 55 -9.03 0.71 3.89
CA LEU A 55 -7.72 1.33 3.97
C LEU A 55 -6.73 0.72 2.96
N ILE A 56 -6.71 -0.61 2.80
CA ILE A 56 -5.82 -1.28 1.83
C ILE A 56 -6.01 -0.74 0.40
N SER A 57 -7.26 -0.66 -0.06
CA SER A 57 -7.59 -0.12 -1.40
C SER A 57 -7.22 1.36 -1.55
N ILE A 58 -7.43 2.16 -0.51
CA ILE A 58 -7.01 3.58 -0.47
C ILE A 58 -5.50 3.67 -0.63
N LEU A 59 -4.75 2.87 0.13
CA LEU A 59 -3.30 2.83 0.11
C LEU A 59 -2.76 2.33 -1.23
N TRP A 60 -3.38 1.32 -1.86
CA TRP A 60 -3.00 0.89 -3.21
C TRP A 60 -3.16 1.99 -4.25
N LYS A 61 -4.23 2.80 -4.16
CA LYS A 61 -4.41 3.95 -5.06
C LYS A 61 -3.37 5.01 -4.82
N PHE A 62 -3.06 5.30 -3.55
CA PHE A 62 -2.02 6.25 -3.16
C PHE A 62 -0.64 5.80 -3.65
N GLU A 63 -0.28 4.53 -3.41
CA GLU A 63 0.94 3.88 -3.86
C GLU A 63 1.07 3.95 -5.39
N THR A 64 0.01 3.58 -6.12
CA THR A 64 0.00 3.55 -7.58
C THR A 64 0.10 4.97 -8.17
N ALA A 65 -0.59 5.95 -7.60
CA ALA A 65 -0.58 7.32 -8.11
C ALA A 65 0.76 8.04 -7.90
N ASN A 66 1.54 7.61 -6.91
CA ASN A 66 2.80 8.25 -6.52
C ASN A 66 4.02 7.36 -6.76
N ALA A 67 3.84 6.22 -7.43
CA ALA A 67 4.89 5.23 -7.68
C ALA A 67 5.72 4.86 -6.43
N LEU A 68 5.05 4.75 -5.27
CA LEU A 68 5.70 4.45 -4.00
C LEU A 68 5.93 2.95 -3.83
N SER A 69 6.92 2.59 -3.01
CA SER A 69 7.10 1.21 -2.56
C SER A 69 6.15 0.88 -1.40
N GLY A 70 5.82 -0.41 -1.25
CA GLY A 70 4.99 -0.87 -0.14
C GLY A 70 5.60 -0.55 1.23
N VAL A 71 6.94 -0.49 1.33
CA VAL A 71 7.66 -0.13 2.56
C VAL A 71 7.34 1.30 3.00
N VAL A 72 7.41 2.26 2.07
CA VAL A 72 7.10 3.68 2.35
C VAL A 72 5.66 3.82 2.79
N VAL A 73 4.74 3.14 2.11
CA VAL A 73 3.31 3.20 2.41
C VAL A 73 2.97 2.52 3.75
N ALA A 74 3.63 1.41 4.09
CA ALA A 74 3.45 0.76 5.39
C ALA A 74 3.89 1.66 6.56
N ARG A 75 4.94 2.46 6.39
CA ARG A 75 5.41 3.43 7.38
C ARG A 75 4.41 4.58 7.63
N LEU A 76 3.37 4.74 6.82
CA LEU A 76 2.25 5.63 7.16
C LEU A 76 1.50 5.17 8.41
N MET A 77 1.59 3.89 8.77
CA MET A 77 0.98 3.34 9.99
C MET A 77 1.75 3.70 11.27
N GLY A 78 3.01 4.13 11.16
CA GLY A 78 3.91 4.33 12.29
C GLY A 78 5.37 4.14 11.86
N LEU A 79 6.32 4.90 12.43
CA LEU A 79 7.74 4.69 12.16
C LEU A 79 8.27 3.40 12.82
N GLU A 80 7.67 3.04 13.97
CA GLU A 80 7.99 1.83 14.72
C GLU A 80 7.35 0.56 14.14
N VAL A 81 6.53 0.68 13.09
CA VAL A 81 5.87 -0.46 12.47
C VAL A 81 6.87 -1.21 11.60
N ASP A 82 7.09 -2.50 11.89
CA ASP A 82 7.76 -3.41 10.95
C ASP A 82 6.91 -3.55 9.69
N PRO A 83 7.40 -3.09 8.52
CA PRO A 83 6.62 -3.07 7.29
C PRO A 83 6.29 -4.47 6.75
N TYR A 84 7.02 -5.52 7.13
CA TYR A 84 6.78 -6.89 6.69
C TYR A 84 5.74 -7.61 7.55
N GLN A 85 5.73 -7.34 8.86
CA GLN A 85 4.67 -7.82 9.77
C GLN A 85 3.37 -7.04 9.56
N GLY A 86 3.49 -5.72 9.47
CA GLY A 86 2.40 -4.79 9.24
C GLY A 86 1.34 -4.74 10.36
N VAL A 87 0.32 -3.94 10.12
CA VAL A 87 -0.75 -3.67 11.10
C VAL A 87 -2.11 -4.05 10.54
N ALA A 88 -2.98 -4.63 11.37
CA ALA A 88 -4.36 -4.88 10.97
C ALA A 88 -5.09 -3.54 10.71
N PRO A 89 -5.81 -3.36 9.60
CA PRO A 89 -6.56 -2.13 9.29
C PRO A 89 -7.79 -1.96 10.20
N ARG A 90 -7.57 -1.71 11.50
CA ARG A 90 -8.60 -1.66 12.55
C ARG A 90 -8.49 -0.35 13.33
N ARG A 91 -9.63 0.22 13.72
CA ARG A 91 -9.62 1.41 14.59
C ARG A 91 -8.99 1.06 15.93
N GLY A 92 -8.27 2.03 16.52
CA GLY A 92 -7.49 1.82 17.74
C GLY A 92 -6.10 1.22 17.52
N LEU A 93 -5.86 0.54 16.38
CA LEU A 93 -4.51 0.09 15.97
C LEU A 93 -3.86 1.02 14.94
N VAL A 94 -4.69 1.72 14.15
CA VAL A 94 -4.24 2.68 13.14
C VAL A 94 -4.50 4.10 13.61
N ASP A 95 -3.47 4.94 13.56
CA ASP A 95 -3.57 6.38 13.84
C ASP A 95 -4.25 7.10 12.66
N VAL A 96 -5.51 7.48 12.87
CA VAL A 96 -6.31 8.20 11.87
C VAL A 96 -5.82 9.63 11.68
N GLY A 97 -5.28 10.29 12.71
CA GLY A 97 -4.77 11.66 12.63
C GLY A 97 -3.55 11.73 11.72
N ARG A 98 -2.59 10.83 11.96
CA ARG A 98 -1.41 10.66 11.10
C ARG A 98 -1.79 10.37 9.64
N LEU A 99 -2.76 9.49 9.41
CA LEU A 99 -3.23 9.20 8.05
C LEU A 99 -3.95 10.37 7.40
N GLN A 100 -4.70 11.16 8.18
CA GLN A 100 -5.37 12.36 7.68
C GLN A 100 -4.35 13.39 7.19
N GLU A 101 -3.27 13.61 7.95
CA GLU A 101 -2.17 14.49 7.56
C GLU A 101 -1.44 13.97 6.32
N SER A 102 -1.18 12.65 6.27
CA SER A 102 -0.41 12.02 5.18
C SER A 102 -1.19 11.87 3.87
N LEU A 103 -2.51 11.74 3.92
CA LEU A 103 -3.36 11.46 2.74
C LEU A 103 -4.27 12.63 2.37
N CYS A 104 -4.35 13.68 3.20
CA CYS A 104 -5.29 14.80 3.05
C CYS A 104 -6.75 14.34 2.87
N LEU A 105 -7.15 13.27 3.56
CA LEU A 105 -8.52 12.74 3.53
C LEU A 105 -9.30 13.14 4.77
N PRO A 106 -10.63 13.32 4.68
CA PRO A 106 -11.46 13.53 5.86
C PRO A 106 -11.33 12.35 6.84
N ALA A 107 -11.20 12.64 8.14
CA ALA A 107 -11.12 11.63 9.18
C ALA A 107 -12.24 10.59 9.11
N GLU A 108 -13.47 11.00 8.74
CA GLU A 108 -14.60 10.07 8.58
C GLU A 108 -14.41 9.07 7.43
N THR A 109 -13.83 9.50 6.32
CA THR A 109 -13.47 8.59 5.21
C THR A 109 -12.47 7.53 5.69
N LEU A 110 -11.50 7.93 6.52
CA LEU A 110 -10.52 6.99 7.10
C LEU A 110 -11.16 6.09 8.17
N ARG A 111 -12.02 6.60 9.04
CA ARG A 111 -12.72 5.78 10.04
C ARG A 111 -13.59 4.71 9.41
N THR A 112 -14.28 5.03 8.32
CA THR A 112 -15.13 4.06 7.59
C THR A 112 -14.34 3.10 6.71
N SER A 113 -13.03 3.33 6.50
CA SER A 113 -12.14 2.42 5.76
C SER A 113 -11.51 1.33 6.63
N LEU A 114 -11.60 1.49 7.95
CA LEU A 114 -11.05 0.61 8.97
C LEU A 114 -12.13 -0.33 9.54
N MET A 115 -11.70 -1.52 9.96
CA MET A 115 -12.54 -2.44 10.73
C MET A 115 -12.85 -1.86 12.12
N ASP A 116 -14.08 -2.02 12.57
CA ASP A 116 -14.51 -1.54 13.88
C ASP A 116 -14.08 -2.53 14.99
N PRO A 117 -13.41 -2.08 16.07
CA PRO A 117 -13.10 -2.91 17.23
C PRO A 117 -14.31 -3.15 18.16
N LEU A 118 -15.37 -2.34 18.08
CA LEU A 118 -16.49 -2.38 19.03
C LEU A 118 -17.75 -2.97 18.39
N GLY A 119 -18.13 -4.18 18.80
CA GLY A 119 -19.44 -4.79 18.51
C GLY A 119 -19.45 -6.31 18.37
N HIS A 120 -20.63 -6.91 18.18
CA HIS A 120 -20.82 -8.35 17.84
C HIS A 120 -20.32 -8.73 16.44
N ARG A 121 -19.64 -7.82 15.76
CA ARG A 121 -19.22 -7.95 14.37
C ARG A 121 -17.89 -8.65 14.34
N ARG A 122 -17.83 -9.73 13.58
CA ARG A 122 -16.60 -10.44 13.36
C ARG A 122 -16.08 -10.12 11.97
N TYR A 123 -14.84 -9.67 11.92
CA TYR A 123 -14.11 -9.47 10.69
C TYR A 123 -13.11 -10.61 10.51
N ASN A 124 -12.87 -10.99 9.27
CA ASN A 124 -11.88 -11.99 8.95
C ASN A 124 -10.48 -11.36 8.92
N ASP A 125 -9.48 -12.09 9.43
CA ASP A 125 -8.08 -11.65 9.41
C ASP A 125 -7.36 -12.03 8.11
N VAL A 126 -8.02 -12.77 7.21
CA VAL A 126 -7.56 -13.07 5.85
C VAL A 126 -8.18 -12.09 4.86
N PHE A 127 -7.43 -11.68 3.84
CA PHE A 127 -7.91 -10.76 2.81
C PHE A 127 -9.00 -11.41 1.95
N ARG A 128 -10.25 -11.01 2.21
CA ARG A 128 -11.43 -11.41 1.43
C ARG A 128 -11.79 -10.41 0.36
N TYR A 129 -12.16 -10.84 -0.84
CA TYR A 129 -12.42 -9.93 -1.96
C TYR A 129 -13.48 -10.44 -2.94
N CYS A 130 -14.00 -9.50 -3.73
CA CYS A 130 -14.77 -9.79 -4.94
C CYS A 130 -13.90 -9.49 -6.16
N ARG A 131 -13.64 -10.48 -7.03
CA ARG A 131 -12.77 -10.31 -8.22
C ARG A 131 -13.21 -9.15 -9.10
N ARG A 132 -14.51 -8.97 -9.30
CA ARG A 132 -15.07 -7.87 -10.10
C ARG A 132 -14.88 -6.49 -9.46
N CYS A 133 -14.78 -6.43 -8.13
CA CYS A 133 -14.48 -5.19 -7.42
C CYS A 133 -12.99 -4.86 -7.56
N LEU A 134 -12.11 -5.85 -7.34
CA LEU A 134 -10.66 -5.66 -7.52
C LEU A 134 -10.33 -5.25 -8.95
N ALA A 135 -11.00 -5.85 -9.94
CA ALA A 135 -10.83 -5.48 -11.34
C ALA A 135 -11.27 -4.05 -11.68
N HIS A 136 -12.09 -3.45 -10.83
CA HIS A 136 -12.49 -2.04 -10.93
C HIS A 136 -11.54 -1.10 -10.16
N GLY A 137 -10.52 -1.63 -9.49
CA GLY A 137 -9.67 -0.83 -8.59
C GLY A 137 -10.36 -0.48 -7.28
N TYR A 138 -11.12 -1.41 -6.71
CA TYR A 138 -11.85 -1.17 -5.47
C TYR A 138 -11.89 -2.40 -4.57
N HIS A 139 -11.63 -2.18 -3.28
CA HIS A 139 -11.93 -3.14 -2.23
C HIS A 139 -12.61 -2.42 -1.06
N SER A 140 -13.73 -2.97 -0.58
CA SER A 140 -14.51 -2.42 0.54
C SER A 140 -14.13 -3.07 1.87
N VAL A 141 -14.17 -2.32 2.98
CA VAL A 141 -14.10 -2.89 4.33
C VAL A 141 -15.22 -3.91 4.57
N VAL A 142 -16.36 -3.76 3.90
CA VAL A 142 -17.52 -4.65 3.99
C VAL A 142 -17.16 -6.08 3.57
N HIS A 143 -16.22 -6.27 2.64
CA HIS A 143 -15.79 -7.62 2.23
C HIS A 143 -15.17 -8.44 3.37
N GLN A 144 -14.65 -7.77 4.40
CA GLN A 144 -13.99 -8.42 5.54
C GLN A 144 -14.99 -8.92 6.59
N LEU A 145 -16.27 -8.58 6.52
CA LEU A 145 -17.28 -9.09 7.45
C LEU A 145 -17.43 -10.61 7.30
N GLU A 146 -17.22 -11.39 8.36
CA GLU A 146 -17.28 -12.87 8.33
C GLU A 146 -18.60 -13.38 7.72
N ARG A 147 -19.73 -12.76 8.10
CA ARG A 147 -21.07 -13.15 7.64
C ARG A 147 -21.38 -12.77 6.18
N LEU A 148 -20.52 -12.01 5.50
CA LEU A 148 -20.72 -11.67 4.10
C LEU A 148 -20.18 -12.78 3.20
N SER A 149 -21.04 -13.59 2.59
CA SER A 149 -20.63 -14.63 1.63
C SER A 149 -20.71 -14.16 0.16
N VAL A 150 -21.51 -13.12 -0.12
CA VAL A 150 -21.80 -12.64 -1.47
C VAL A 150 -21.56 -11.13 -1.57
N CYS A 151 -20.93 -10.68 -2.66
CA CYS A 151 -20.71 -9.26 -2.93
C CYS A 151 -22.05 -8.53 -3.12
N PRO A 152 -22.32 -7.45 -2.36
CA PRO A 152 -23.59 -6.73 -2.44
C PRO A 152 -23.80 -6.02 -3.80
N ALA A 153 -22.73 -5.70 -4.52
CA ALA A 153 -22.81 -5.03 -5.81
C ALA A 153 -22.89 -6.00 -7.01
N HIS A 154 -22.18 -7.13 -6.92
CA HIS A 154 -21.97 -8.02 -8.07
C HIS A 154 -22.64 -9.39 -7.93
N HIS A 155 -23.18 -9.71 -6.76
CA HIS A 155 -23.87 -10.96 -6.44
C HIS A 155 -23.05 -12.23 -6.74
N CYS A 156 -21.72 -12.12 -6.68
CA CYS A 156 -20.80 -13.25 -6.75
C CYS A 156 -20.24 -13.57 -5.36
N VAL A 157 -19.74 -14.80 -5.19
CA VAL A 157 -19.12 -15.26 -3.95
C VAL A 157 -17.90 -14.38 -3.60
N ILE A 158 -17.73 -14.11 -2.30
CA ILE A 158 -16.53 -13.48 -1.76
C ILE A 158 -15.44 -14.55 -1.59
N GLU A 159 -14.29 -14.34 -2.23
CA GLU A 159 -13.15 -15.23 -2.22
C GLU A 159 -12.14 -14.81 -1.14
N SER A 160 -11.40 -15.77 -0.56
CA SER A 160 -10.20 -15.52 0.26
C SER A 160 -8.91 -16.04 -0.38
N ARG A 161 -9.05 -16.93 -1.38
CA ARG A 161 -7.96 -17.64 -2.04
C ARG A 161 -7.79 -17.16 -3.47
N CYS A 162 -6.55 -16.94 -3.88
CA CYS A 162 -6.24 -16.63 -5.27
C CYS A 162 -6.70 -17.76 -6.20
N TRP A 163 -7.48 -17.43 -7.22
CA TRP A 163 -7.94 -18.38 -8.25
C TRP A 163 -6.81 -19.07 -9.02
N ARG A 164 -5.61 -18.47 -9.08
CA ARG A 164 -4.46 -19.02 -9.82
C ARG A 164 -3.51 -19.83 -8.95
N CYS A 165 -3.15 -19.35 -7.75
CA CYS A 165 -2.15 -20.01 -6.90
C CYS A 165 -2.72 -20.62 -5.61
N GLY A 166 -4.01 -20.44 -5.31
CA GLY A 166 -4.68 -21.01 -4.14
C GLY A 166 -4.30 -20.40 -2.78
N ARG A 167 -3.32 -19.49 -2.73
CA ARG A 167 -2.83 -18.86 -1.50
C ARG A 167 -3.80 -17.81 -0.98
N GLU A 168 -3.82 -17.68 0.35
CA GLU A 168 -4.53 -16.66 1.12
C GLU A 168 -3.53 -15.61 1.60
N ALA A 169 -3.88 -14.34 1.51
CA ALA A 169 -3.05 -13.25 2.06
C ALA A 169 -3.62 -12.77 3.40
N PRO A 170 -2.79 -12.46 4.40
CA PRO A 170 -3.28 -11.84 5.63
C PRO A 170 -3.85 -10.44 5.32
N TYR A 171 -4.96 -10.07 5.95
CA TYR A 171 -5.54 -8.73 5.82
C TYR A 171 -4.82 -7.72 6.72
N ARG A 172 -3.61 -7.33 6.30
CA ARG A 172 -2.72 -6.42 7.01
C ARG A 172 -2.16 -5.36 6.08
N VAL A 173 -1.91 -4.17 6.61
CA VAL A 173 -1.08 -3.16 5.95
C VAL A 173 0.37 -3.60 6.08
N ASN A 174 0.82 -4.47 5.18
CA ASN A 174 2.21 -4.93 5.09
C ASN A 174 2.70 -4.87 3.64
N VAL A 175 4.02 -4.94 3.45
CA VAL A 175 4.66 -4.87 2.13
C VAL A 175 4.06 -5.87 1.16
N GLN A 176 3.86 -7.11 1.60
CA GLN A 176 3.33 -8.18 0.77
C GLN A 176 1.96 -7.84 0.17
N LEU A 177 0.99 -7.40 0.99
CA LEU A 177 -0.34 -7.06 0.49
C LEU A 177 -0.32 -5.74 -0.28
N LEU A 178 0.48 -4.75 0.15
CA LEU A 178 0.61 -3.46 -0.52
C LEU A 178 1.16 -3.62 -1.95
N GLU A 179 2.28 -4.32 -2.12
CA GLU A 179 2.90 -4.51 -3.43
C GLU A 179 2.05 -5.37 -4.38
N GLY A 180 1.23 -6.27 -3.82
CA GLY A 180 0.23 -7.03 -4.56
C GLY A 180 -0.78 -6.12 -5.27
N ARG A 181 -1.09 -4.94 -4.73
CA ARG A 181 -2.08 -4.01 -5.28
C ARG A 181 -3.40 -4.75 -5.58
N PHE A 182 -4.05 -4.44 -6.69
CA PHE A 182 -5.25 -5.15 -7.16
C PHE A 182 -4.96 -6.55 -7.76
N TYR A 183 -3.79 -7.13 -7.50
CA TYR A 183 -3.34 -8.45 -7.92
C TYR A 183 -3.14 -9.37 -6.72
N CYS A 184 -2.88 -10.65 -6.99
CA CYS A 184 -2.50 -11.58 -5.94
C CYS A 184 -1.13 -11.21 -5.32
N ALA A 185 -1.09 -11.05 -3.99
CA ALA A 185 0.11 -10.75 -3.20
C ALA A 185 1.23 -11.81 -3.22
N TYR A 186 1.06 -12.91 -3.96
CA TYR A 186 2.08 -13.98 -4.04
C TYR A 186 2.43 -14.43 -5.45
N CYS A 187 1.51 -14.35 -6.41
CA CYS A 187 1.77 -14.77 -7.79
C CYS A 187 1.48 -13.67 -8.80
N TYR A 188 1.07 -12.49 -8.33
CA TYR A 188 0.75 -11.31 -9.13
C TYR A 188 -0.25 -11.57 -10.27
N ALA A 189 -1.05 -12.64 -10.13
CA ALA A 189 -2.16 -12.89 -11.05
C ALA A 189 -3.15 -11.73 -10.95
N SER A 190 -3.50 -11.15 -12.10
CA SER A 190 -4.56 -10.15 -12.16
C SER A 190 -5.89 -10.78 -11.74
N HIS A 191 -6.66 -10.05 -10.94
CA HIS A 191 -8.06 -10.38 -10.67
C HIS A 191 -9.01 -9.87 -11.79
N GLY A 192 -8.42 -9.36 -12.88
CA GLY A 192 -9.05 -8.59 -13.95
C GLY A 192 -8.66 -7.11 -13.82
N GLY A 193 -8.63 -6.36 -14.93
CA GLY A 193 -8.37 -4.92 -14.94
C GLY A 193 -7.02 -4.49 -14.33
N THR A 194 -6.69 -3.21 -14.51
CA THR A 194 -5.61 -2.53 -13.79
C THR A 194 -6.13 -1.15 -13.46
N TRP A 195 -6.13 -0.76 -12.19
CA TRP A 195 -6.46 0.62 -11.83
C TRP A 195 -5.23 1.51 -11.93
N THR A 196 -5.37 2.66 -12.58
CA THR A 196 -4.42 3.75 -12.60
C THR A 196 -5.17 5.08 -12.46
N PRO A 197 -4.50 6.17 -12.05
CA PRO A 197 -5.09 7.51 -12.06
C PRO A 197 -5.77 7.89 -13.39
N ASP A 198 -5.15 7.52 -14.51
CA ASP A 198 -5.60 7.90 -15.86
C ASP A 198 -6.79 7.08 -16.35
N ASN A 199 -6.98 5.86 -15.82
CA ASN A 199 -8.04 4.96 -16.24
C ASN A 199 -9.15 4.79 -15.19
N ALA A 200 -9.13 5.58 -14.12
CA ALA A 200 -10.09 5.51 -13.03
C ALA A 200 -11.53 5.71 -13.54
N ARG A 201 -12.31 4.61 -13.62
CA ARG A 201 -13.70 4.64 -14.08
C ARG A 201 -14.66 4.82 -12.92
N PRO A 202 -15.66 5.71 -13.01
CA PRO A 202 -16.68 5.86 -11.98
C PRO A 202 -17.40 4.55 -11.65
N MET A 203 -17.59 4.28 -10.35
CA MET A 203 -18.41 3.16 -9.90
C MET A 203 -19.90 3.42 -10.23
N LYS A 204 -20.58 2.40 -10.78
CA LYS A 204 -22.02 2.48 -11.09
C LYS A 204 -22.84 2.88 -9.85
N PRO A 205 -23.82 3.79 -9.96
CA PRO A 205 -24.63 4.25 -8.82
C PRO A 205 -25.26 3.11 -8.01
N LYS A 206 -25.80 2.09 -8.69
CA LYS A 206 -26.36 0.90 -8.03
C LYS A 206 -25.35 0.15 -7.15
N HIS A 207 -24.08 0.08 -7.56
CA HIS A 207 -23.04 -0.58 -6.78
C HIS A 207 -22.67 0.27 -5.56
N ARG A 208 -22.60 1.59 -5.70
CA ARG A 208 -22.39 2.54 -4.59
C ARG A 208 -23.49 2.37 -3.53
N SER A 209 -24.76 2.41 -3.95
CA SER A 209 -25.90 2.24 -3.05
C SER A 209 -25.91 0.89 -2.35
N ALA A 210 -25.49 -0.18 -3.04
CA ALA A 210 -25.42 -1.52 -2.45
C ALA A 210 -24.38 -1.62 -1.33
N PHE A 211 -23.17 -1.08 -1.52
CA PHE A 211 -22.16 -1.04 -0.47
C PHE A 211 -22.58 -0.15 0.70
N THR A 212 -23.18 1.00 0.44
CA THR A 212 -23.68 1.89 1.50
C THR A 212 -24.80 1.25 2.31
N ARG A 213 -25.77 0.59 1.66
CA ARG A 213 -26.81 -0.16 2.37
C ARG A 213 -26.17 -1.24 3.25
N ARG A 214 -25.30 -2.07 2.67
CA ARG A 214 -24.68 -3.17 3.41
C ARG A 214 -23.83 -2.68 4.59
N TYR A 215 -23.10 -1.58 4.42
CA TYR A 215 -22.35 -0.97 5.51
C TYR A 215 -23.27 -0.45 6.61
N ARG A 216 -24.39 0.19 6.28
CA ARG A 216 -25.35 0.64 7.31
C ARG A 216 -25.91 -0.55 8.10
N ASP A 217 -26.38 -1.57 7.38
CA ASP A 217 -27.02 -2.75 7.98
C ASP A 217 -26.07 -3.59 8.83
N SER A 218 -24.77 -3.54 8.56
CA SER A 218 -23.78 -4.45 9.18
C SER A 218 -22.65 -3.75 9.94
N CYS A 219 -22.47 -2.44 9.77
CA CYS A 219 -21.38 -1.65 10.33
C CYS A 219 -21.84 -0.38 11.07
N LEU A 220 -23.13 0.01 11.03
CA LEU A 220 -23.67 1.08 11.89
C LEU A 220 -24.70 0.59 12.91
N VAL A 221 -25.38 -0.53 12.65
CA VAL A 221 -26.31 -1.21 13.58
C VAL A 221 -25.60 -2.34 14.31
#